data_AF-A0ABD0U557-F1
#
_entry.id   AF-A0ABD0U557-F1
#
_cell.length_a   1.000
_cell.length_b   1.000
_cell.length_c   1.000
_cell.angle_alpha   90.00
_cell.angle_beta   90.00
_cell.angle_gamma   90.00
#
_symmetry.space_group_name_H-M   'P 1'
#
loop_
_entity.id
_entity.type
_entity.pdbx_description
1 polymer ?
#
loop_
_entity_poly.entity_id
_entity_poly.type
_entity_poly.pdbx_seq_one_letter_code
_entity_poly.pdbx_strand_id
1 'polypeptide(L)' 'MNFVSRKIHLYNVTMGLYMLDWWERYLFNILIIVLLWFICYNGTRSASLLYNSHIKPNLMIGGNFAPAGNISY' A
#
# COMPACT_ATOMS: atom_id res chain seq x y z
N MET A 1 -28.92 -18.45 -11.22
CA MET A 1 -28.45 -17.42 -10.26
C MET A 1 -29.47 -16.30 -10.19
N ASN A 2 -30.24 -16.26 -9.12
CA ASN A 2 -31.38 -15.35 -9.00
C ASN A 2 -30.89 -13.91 -8.73
N PHE A 3 -31.35 -12.94 -9.53
CA PHE A 3 -30.96 -11.53 -9.42
C PHE A 3 -31.18 -10.96 -8.01
N VAL A 4 -32.21 -11.46 -7.32
CA VAL A 4 -32.56 -11.14 -5.94
C VAL A 4 -31.44 -11.52 -4.96
N SER A 5 -30.81 -12.68 -5.13
CA SER A 5 -29.73 -13.14 -4.24
C SER A 5 -28.47 -12.28 -4.38
N ARG A 6 -28.17 -11.83 -5.60
CA ARG A 6 -27.08 -10.87 -5.86
C ARG A 6 -27.36 -9.52 -5.20
N LYS A 7 -28.60 -9.03 -5.30
CA LYS A 7 -29.02 -7.78 -4.64
C LYS A 7 -28.91 -7.89 -3.12
N ILE A 8 -29.37 -8.99 -2.52
CA ILE A 8 -29.29 -9.23 -1.07
C ILE A 8 -27.84 -9.28 -0.58
N HIS A 9 -26.94 -9.95 -1.31
CA HIS A 9 -25.53 -10.01 -0.91
C HIS A 9 -24.85 -8.63 -0.94
N LEU A 10 -25.09 -7.85 -2.00
CA LEU A 10 -24.61 -6.46 -2.10
C LEU A 10 -25.19 -5.58 -0.98
N TYR A 11 -26.50 -5.71 -0.69
CA TYR A 11 -27.11 -5.02 0.44
C TYR A 11 -26.51 -5.46 1.78
N ASN A 12 -26.25 -6.74 2.00
CA ASN A 12 -25.69 -7.22 3.25
C ASN A 12 -24.22 -6.79 3.43
N VAL A 13 -23.46 -6.65 2.35
CA VAL A 13 -22.08 -6.13 2.38
C VAL A 13 -22.04 -4.62 2.60
N THR A 14 -22.85 -3.86 1.86
CA THR A 14 -22.86 -2.39 1.94
C THR A 14 -23.62 -1.89 3.17
N MET A 15 -24.80 -2.45 3.43
CA MET A 15 -25.57 -2.14 4.64
C MET A 15 -25.00 -2.83 5.87
N GLY A 16 -24.35 -3.99 5.80
CA GLY A 16 -23.75 -4.63 6.98
C GLY A 16 -22.63 -3.79 7.61
N LEU A 17 -21.80 -3.14 6.79
CA LEU A 17 -20.85 -2.11 7.27
C LEU A 17 -21.57 -0.87 7.82
N TYR A 18 -22.76 -0.57 7.29
CA TYR A 18 -23.69 0.46 7.74
C TYR A 18 -24.64 -0.03 8.85
N MET A 19 -24.52 -1.26 9.36
CA MET A 19 -25.33 -1.75 10.48
C MET A 19 -24.55 -1.68 11.78
N LEU A 20 -23.21 -1.57 11.70
CA LEU A 20 -22.37 -1.21 12.82
C LEU A 20 -22.85 0.11 13.42
N ASP A 21 -22.86 0.16 14.76
CA ASP A 21 -23.19 1.35 15.52
C ASP A 21 -22.34 2.52 15.02
N TRP A 22 -22.89 3.73 15.12
CA TRP A 22 -22.22 4.94 14.60
C TRP A 22 -20.77 5.01 15.08
N TRP A 23 -20.50 4.65 16.35
CA TRP A 23 -19.15 4.58 16.93
C TRP A 23 -18.25 3.49 16.32
N GLU A 24 -18.78 2.28 16.11
CA GLU A 24 -18.01 1.16 15.56
C GLU A 24 -17.56 1.41 14.11
N ARG A 25 -18.35 2.16 13.33
CA ARG A 25 -17.93 2.58 11.99
C ARG A 25 -16.70 3.48 12.02
N TYR A 26 -16.62 4.41 12.96
CA TYR A 26 -15.42 5.25 13.10
C TYR A 26 -14.22 4.40 13.50
N LEU A 27 -14.40 3.46 14.44
CA LEU A 27 -13.33 2.57 14.88
C LEU A 27 -12.80 1.71 13.72
N PHE A 28 -13.69 1.11 12.93
CA PHE A 28 -13.31 0.29 11.78
C PHE A 28 -12.60 1.09 10.69
N ASN A 29 -13.07 2.31 10.40
CA ASN A 29 -12.45 3.19 9.41
C ASN A 29 -11.04 3.63 9.84
N ILE A 30 -10.87 3.99 11.11
CA ILE A 30 -9.57 4.31 11.70
C ILE A 30 -8.65 3.08 11.64
N LEU A 31 -9.16 1.89 11.98
CA LEU A 31 -8.39 0.64 11.88
C LEU A 31 -7.89 0.40 10.45
N ILE A 32 -8.74 0.55 9.43
CA ILE A 32 -8.35 0.38 8.03
C ILE A 32 -7.29 1.41 7.63
N ILE A 33 -7.43 2.67 8.02
CA ILE A 33 -6.46 3.72 7.71
C ILE A 33 -5.11 3.42 8.37
N VAL A 34 -5.11 3.01 9.63
CA VAL A 34 -3.89 2.65 10.38
C VAL A 34 -3.24 1.39 9.79
N LEU A 35 -4.03 0.38 9.43
CA LEU A 35 -3.55 -0.82 8.75
C LEU A 35 -2.94 -0.48 7.39
N LEU A 36 -3.65 0.28 6.56
CA LEU A 36 -3.14 0.70 5.26
C LEU A 36 -1.83 1.48 5.41
N TRP A 37 -1.78 2.42 6.36
CA TRP A 37 -0.55 3.15 6.68
C TRP A 37 0.59 2.21 7.09
N PHE A 38 0.31 1.22 7.95
CA PHE A 38 1.28 0.23 8.38
C PHE A 38 1.80 -0.61 7.20
N ILE A 39 0.91 -1.12 6.35
CA ILE A 39 1.29 -1.86 5.14
C ILE A 39 2.10 -0.98 4.18
N CYS A 40 1.69 0.26 3.93
CA CYS A 40 2.42 1.19 3.07
C CYS A 40 3.79 1.53 3.63
N TYR A 41 3.92 1.79 4.93
CA TYR A 41 5.21 2.09 5.56
C TYR A 41 6.17 0.90 5.51
N ASN A 42 5.69 -0.31 5.82
CA ASN A 42 6.51 -1.51 5.75
C ASN A 42 6.82 -1.92 4.30
N GLY A 43 5.85 -1.77 3.40
CA GLY A 43 5.99 -2.06 1.98
C GLY A 43 6.97 -1.10 1.30
N THR A 44 6.89 0.20 1.59
CA THR A 44 7.85 1.20 1.08
C THR A 44 9.25 0.95 1.62
N ARG A 45 9.40 0.57 2.90
CA ARG A 45 10.70 0.17 3.45
C ARG A 45 11.27 -1.05 2.71
N SER A 46 10.48 -2.11 2.51
CA SER A 46 10.90 -3.30 1.75
C SER A 46 11.26 -2.97 0.29
N ALA A 47 10.41 -2.19 -0.38
CA ALA A 47 10.63 -1.75 -1.76
C ALA A 47 11.87 -0.86 -1.89
N SER A 48 12.14 0.02 -0.91
CA SER A 48 13.33 0.87 -0.90
C SER A 48 14.62 0.07 -0.76
N LEU A 49 14.61 -1.04 -0.01
CA LEU A 49 15.76 -1.94 0.11
C LEU A 49 16.01 -2.68 -1.20
N LEU A 50 14.97 -3.22 -1.83
CA LEU A 50 15.09 -3.88 -3.15
C LEU A 50 15.53 -2.90 -4.24
N TYR A 51 14.98 -1.68 -4.24
CA TYR A 51 15.35 -0.63 -5.16
C TYR A 51 16.83 -0.26 -5.03
N ASN A 52 17.31 -0.03 -3.80
CA ASN A 52 18.72 0.30 -3.58
C ASN A 52 19.67 -0.87 -3.89
N SER A 53 19.29 -2.10 -3.58
CA SER A 53 20.18 -3.27 -3.74
C SER A 53 20.25 -3.80 -5.16
N HIS A 54 19.17 -3.74 -5.93
CA HIS A 54 19.12 -4.39 -7.26
C HIS A 54 18.87 -3.40 -8.40
N ILE A 55 17.97 -2.43 -8.23
CA ILE A 55 17.56 -1.55 -9.32
C ILE A 55 18.56 -0.41 -9.52
N LYS A 56 18.95 0.28 -8.43
CA LYS A 56 19.92 1.39 -8.46
C LYS A 56 21.27 1.01 -9.08
N PRO A 57 21.94 -0.10 -8.69
CA PRO A 57 23.22 -0.47 -9.31
C PRO A 57 23.06 -0.87 -10.79
N ASN A 58 21.98 -1.56 -11.17
CA ASN A 58 21.74 -1.90 -12.58
C ASN A 58 21.44 -0.66 -13.44
N LEU A 59 20.73 0.33 -12.89
CA LEU A 59 20.47 1.61 -13.56
C LEU A 59 21.76 2.44 -13.71
N MET A 60 22.61 2.46 -12.68
CA MET A 60 23.92 3.16 -12.71
C MET A 60 24.97 2.45 -13.59
N ILE A 61 24.87 1.13 -13.78
CA ILE A 61 25.69 0.36 -14.72
C ILE A 61 25.18 0.52 -16.16
N GLY A 62 23.87 0.59 -16.38
CA GLY A 62 23.26 0.77 -17.70
C GLY A 62 23.31 2.21 -18.23
N GLY A 63 23.46 3.20 -17.36
CA GLY A 63 23.71 4.60 -17.72
C GLY A 63 25.07 5.04 -17.18
N ASN A 64 26.07 5.15 -18.04
CA ASN A 64 27.44 5.59 -17.72
C ASN A 64 27.50 6.89 -16.88
N PHE A 65 27.37 6.78 -15.57
CA PHE A 65 27.69 7.82 -14.61
C PHE A 65 28.55 7.19 -13.53
N ALA A 66 29.85 7.13 -13.83
CA ALA A 66 30.85 7.06 -12.78
C ALA A 66 30.56 8.21 -11.80
N PRO A 67 30.54 7.97 -10.47
CA PRO A 67 30.75 9.08 -9.56
C PRO A 67 32.17 9.53 -9.86
N ALA A 68 32.31 10.65 -10.57
CA ALA A 68 33.60 11.31 -10.70
C ALA A 68 34.16 11.41 -9.29
N GLY A 69 35.25 10.67 -9.05
CA GLY A 69 35.93 10.69 -7.79
C GLY A 69 36.17 12.13 -7.42
N ASN A 70 35.80 12.51 -6.20
CA ASN A 70 36.22 13.77 -5.64
C ASN A 70 37.76 13.72 -5.56
N ILE A 71 38.38 14.23 -6.62
CA ILE A 71 39.80 14.58 -6.68
C ILE A 71 39.91 15.84 -5.83
N SER A 72 40.24 15.67 -4.56
CA SER A 72 40.65 16.78 -3.70
C SER A 72 42.18 16.81 -3.70
N TYR A 73 42.72 17.84 -4.33
CA TYR A 73 44.09 18.33 -4.15
C TYR A 73 44.29 18.86 -2.72
#